data_AF-A0A5J6MPN7-F1
#
_entry.id   AF-A0A5J6MPN7-F1
#
_cell.length_a   1.000
_cell.length_b   1.000
_cell.length_c   1.000
_cell.angle_alpha   90.00
_cell.angle_beta   90.00
_cell.angle_gamma   90.00
#
_symmetry.space_group_name_H-M   'P 1'
#
loop_
_entity.id
_entity.type
_entity.pdbx_description
1 polymer ?
#
loop_
_entity_poly.entity_id
_entity_poly.type
_entity_poly.pdbx_seq_one_letter_code
_entity_poly.pdbx_strand_id
1 'polypeptide(L)'
;MSINPICVRLASAVAVALALSGCSASDYAAPIASFADATTDAESALNDLNKTATGAYTEFLSEHARTNMSLAVMGANGDCELGSERCRVAIVDPAHPDQPQYFPPDPLLGNMVGVMHDINVYAQNLAALVADDSAAKAEADVNAALGSIEHLANTVATAEGSPAGTVPGFATPVGSGVNWLLGEYSNQVKLAGLRTATKQADPVIQRAAALFKNAAIFGSDPQREALTRAFRDKIDAYQDDRGSEADLNAAVDAAETYDNFLQARPGDVFLAMGEAHAALTKALNNPELTWPQVFAKIKVFAAKAQELAKIAKDLAALTGETP
;
A
#
# COMPACT_ATOMS: atom_id res chain seq x y z
N MET A 1 57.93 36.83 8.99
CA MET A 1 57.50 35.93 7.90
C MET A 1 56.05 36.27 7.57
N SER A 2 55.82 36.90 6.42
CA SER A 2 54.49 37.34 5.98
C SER A 2 53.92 36.29 5.03
N ILE A 3 52.81 35.65 5.41
CA ILE A 3 52.14 34.62 4.62
C ILE A 3 51.09 35.31 3.74
N ASN A 4 51.25 35.19 2.42
CA ASN A 4 50.38 35.83 1.43
C ASN A 4 48.96 35.22 1.45
N PRO A 5 47.88 36.01 1.61
CA PRO A 5 46.49 35.53 1.76
C PRO A 5 45.84 35.04 0.45
N ILE A 6 46.57 35.05 -0.67
CA ILE A 6 46.03 34.68 -2.00
C ILE A 6 46.14 33.16 -2.27
N CYS A 7 47.10 32.45 -1.66
CA CYS A 7 47.27 31.00 -1.90
C CYS A 7 46.25 30.10 -1.18
N VAL A 8 45.54 30.60 -0.15
CA VAL A 8 44.59 29.77 0.63
C VAL A 8 43.24 29.64 -0.07
N ARG A 9 42.86 30.59 -0.95
CA ARG A 9 41.55 30.57 -1.63
C ARG A 9 41.46 29.65 -2.86
N LEU A 10 42.59 29.26 -3.45
CA LEU A 10 42.62 28.33 -4.59
C LEU A 10 42.63 26.85 -4.17
N ALA A 11 43.07 26.53 -2.94
CA ALA A 11 43.05 25.16 -2.43
C ALA A 11 41.64 24.70 -1.99
N SER A 12 40.77 25.63 -1.56
CA SER A 12 39.40 25.31 -1.12
C SER A 12 38.42 25.05 -2.27
N ALA A 13 38.68 25.57 -3.47
CA ALA A 13 37.82 25.37 -4.63
C ALA A 13 38.01 24.00 -5.31
N VAL A 14 39.22 23.42 -5.22
CA VAL A 14 39.54 22.10 -5.79
C VAL A 14 39.03 20.96 -4.89
N ALA A 15 38.97 21.16 -3.57
CA ALA A 15 38.45 20.17 -2.62
C ALA A 15 36.92 19.97 -2.69
N VAL A 16 36.17 20.99 -3.10
CA VAL A 16 34.70 20.89 -3.27
C VAL A 16 34.32 20.26 -4.62
N ALA A 17 35.14 20.44 -5.67
CA ALA A 17 34.92 19.80 -6.96
C ALA A 17 35.18 18.28 -6.96
N LEU A 18 36.03 17.78 -6.06
CA LEU A 18 36.33 16.34 -5.89
C LEU A 18 35.34 15.60 -4.97
N ALA A 19 34.46 16.32 -4.26
CA ALA A 19 33.39 15.72 -3.46
C ALA A 19 32.12 15.44 -4.29
N LEU A 20 32.03 15.95 -5.52
CA LEU A 20 30.89 15.74 -6.43
C LEU A 20 31.07 14.55 -7.38
N SER A 21 32.22 13.87 -7.36
CA SER A 21 32.52 12.73 -8.24
C SER A 21 32.28 11.35 -7.59
N GLY A 22 31.41 11.25 -6.58
CA GLY A 22 31.41 10.07 -5.70
C GLY A 22 30.08 9.40 -5.34
N CYS A 23 28.91 9.89 -5.77
CA CYS A 23 27.67 9.12 -5.58
C CYS A 23 27.61 8.02 -6.67
N SER A 24 28.34 6.92 -6.44
CA SER A 24 28.27 5.74 -7.28
C SER A 24 26.84 5.17 -7.28
N ALA A 25 26.50 4.40 -8.33
CA ALA A 25 25.22 3.71 -8.50
C ALA A 25 24.72 2.94 -7.24
N SER A 26 25.64 2.57 -6.35
CA SER A 26 25.35 1.98 -5.03
C SER A 26 24.46 2.83 -4.13
N ASP A 27 24.51 4.16 -4.26
CA ASP A 27 23.84 5.06 -3.31
C ASP A 27 22.32 5.14 -3.54
N TYR A 28 21.84 4.72 -4.72
CA TYR A 28 20.42 4.74 -5.08
C TYR A 28 19.65 3.50 -4.65
N ALA A 29 20.34 2.37 -4.48
CA ALA A 29 19.71 1.09 -4.21
C ALA A 29 19.00 1.06 -2.84
N ALA A 30 19.63 1.62 -1.79
CA ALA A 30 19.09 1.52 -0.43
C ALA A 30 17.75 2.26 -0.22
N PRO A 31 17.55 3.52 -0.67
CA PRO A 31 16.25 4.17 -0.54
C PRO A 31 15.12 3.46 -1.31
N ILE A 32 15.42 2.92 -2.50
CA ILE A 32 14.41 2.24 -3.32
C ILE A 32 14.08 0.86 -2.76
N ALA A 33 15.08 0.13 -2.25
CA ALA A 33 14.85 -1.11 -1.50
C ALA A 33 13.98 -0.86 -0.25
N SER A 34 14.28 0.20 0.52
CA SER A 34 13.44 0.58 1.67
C SER A 34 12.01 0.95 1.27
N PHE A 35 11.80 1.48 0.07
CA PHE A 35 10.46 1.70 -0.47
C PHE A 35 9.75 0.38 -0.78
N ALA A 36 10.44 -0.55 -1.45
CA ALA A 36 9.91 -1.88 -1.75
C ALA A 36 9.57 -2.69 -0.48
N ASP A 37 10.44 -2.66 0.53
CA ASP A 37 10.19 -3.29 1.83
C ASP A 37 8.96 -2.69 2.51
N ALA A 38 8.83 -1.36 2.50
CA ALA A 38 7.69 -0.68 3.09
C ALA A 38 6.36 -1.01 2.39
N THR A 39 6.36 -1.18 1.07
CA THR A 39 5.16 -1.63 0.33
C THR A 39 4.83 -3.09 0.60
N THR A 40 5.85 -3.95 0.80
CA THR A 40 5.64 -5.35 1.20
C THR A 40 5.02 -5.42 2.59
N ASP A 41 5.50 -4.61 3.54
CA ASP A 41 4.92 -4.53 4.88
C ASP A 41 3.46 -4.04 4.85
N ALA A 42 3.16 -3.05 4.02
CA ALA A 42 1.80 -2.53 3.87
C ALA A 42 0.85 -3.55 3.21
N GLU A 43 1.30 -4.25 2.17
CA GLU A 43 0.53 -5.34 1.54
C GLU A 43 0.21 -6.45 2.56
N SER A 44 1.24 -6.92 3.28
CA SER A 44 1.08 -7.97 4.29
C SER A 44 0.09 -7.55 5.38
N ALA A 45 0.24 -6.33 5.90
CA ALA A 45 -0.66 -5.79 6.92
C ALA A 45 -2.11 -5.66 6.43
N LEU A 46 -2.33 -5.19 5.19
CA LEU A 46 -3.67 -5.11 4.61
C LEU A 46 -4.27 -6.50 4.35
N ASN A 47 -3.46 -7.47 3.94
CA ASN A 47 -3.91 -8.84 3.76
C ASN A 47 -4.35 -9.46 5.11
N ASP A 48 -3.59 -9.22 6.18
CA ASP A 48 -3.96 -9.69 7.51
C ASP A 48 -5.22 -8.96 8.02
N LEU A 49 -5.31 -7.64 7.85
CA LEU A 49 -6.54 -6.89 8.14
C LEU A 49 -7.75 -7.44 7.37
N ASN A 50 -7.57 -7.76 6.08
CA ASN A 50 -8.63 -8.33 5.25
C ASN A 50 -9.10 -9.68 5.80
N LYS A 51 -8.17 -10.57 6.19
CA LYS A 51 -8.50 -11.85 6.80
C LYS A 51 -9.27 -11.65 8.10
N THR A 52 -8.78 -10.79 9.00
CA THR A 52 -9.42 -10.60 10.31
C THR A 52 -10.78 -9.93 10.19
N ALA A 53 -10.91 -8.90 9.33
CA ALA A 53 -12.19 -8.25 9.07
C ALA A 53 -13.20 -9.21 8.43
N THR A 54 -12.78 -10.03 7.46
CA THR A 54 -13.63 -11.04 6.83
C THR A 54 -14.03 -12.12 7.83
N GLY A 55 -13.11 -12.53 8.71
CA GLY A 55 -13.38 -13.47 9.81
C GLY A 55 -14.44 -12.93 10.78
N ALA A 56 -14.25 -11.72 11.30
CA ALA A 56 -15.20 -11.07 12.20
C ALA A 56 -16.59 -10.89 11.55
N TYR A 57 -16.64 -10.55 10.26
CA TYR A 57 -17.92 -10.46 9.55
C TYR A 57 -18.55 -11.84 9.31
N THR A 58 -17.75 -12.87 9.08
CA THR A 58 -18.23 -14.27 9.05
C THR A 58 -18.88 -14.65 10.37
N GLU A 59 -18.24 -14.34 11.50
CA GLU A 59 -18.78 -14.61 12.83
C GLU A 59 -20.09 -13.85 13.08
N PHE A 60 -20.13 -12.57 12.72
CA PHE A 60 -21.35 -11.76 12.77
C PHE A 60 -22.48 -12.39 11.96
N LEU A 61 -22.24 -12.78 10.70
CA LEU A 61 -23.23 -13.45 9.86
C LEU A 61 -23.70 -14.77 10.48
N SER A 62 -22.79 -15.54 11.09
CA SER A 62 -23.10 -16.78 11.79
C SER A 62 -23.98 -16.54 13.02
N GLU A 63 -23.69 -15.53 13.83
CA GLU A 63 -24.51 -15.13 14.98
C GLU A 63 -25.88 -14.63 14.53
N HIS A 64 -25.92 -13.78 13.49
CA HIS A 64 -27.16 -13.22 12.96
C HIS A 64 -28.08 -14.32 12.41
N ALA A 65 -27.54 -15.28 11.66
CA ALA A 65 -28.30 -16.44 11.18
C ALA A 65 -28.84 -17.33 12.31
N ARG A 66 -28.14 -17.42 13.45
CA ARG A 66 -28.56 -18.24 14.60
C ARG A 66 -29.61 -17.55 15.48
N THR A 67 -29.53 -16.22 15.61
CA THR A 67 -30.36 -15.45 16.54
C THR A 67 -31.60 -14.85 15.89
N ASN A 68 -31.53 -14.57 14.57
CA ASN A 68 -32.65 -14.02 13.84
C ASN A 68 -33.47 -15.12 13.13
N MET A 69 -34.50 -15.61 13.82
CA MET A 69 -35.38 -16.68 13.34
C MET A 69 -36.20 -16.34 12.09
N SER A 70 -36.20 -15.07 11.64
CA SER A 70 -36.87 -14.70 10.38
C SER A 70 -36.02 -14.98 9.14
N LEU A 71 -34.72 -15.24 9.30
CA LEU A 71 -33.81 -15.50 8.18
C LEU A 71 -33.87 -16.97 7.74
N ALA A 72 -33.74 -17.19 6.44
CA ALA A 72 -33.59 -18.52 5.86
C ALA A 72 -32.12 -18.77 5.50
N VAL A 73 -31.59 -19.92 5.90
CA VAL A 73 -30.24 -20.39 5.53
C VAL A 73 -30.39 -21.50 4.50
N MET A 74 -29.88 -21.29 3.29
CA MET A 74 -30.00 -22.24 2.17
C MET A 74 -28.76 -22.25 1.29
N GLY A 75 -28.65 -23.23 0.39
CA GLY A 75 -27.62 -23.20 -0.66
C GLY A 75 -27.88 -22.03 -1.61
N ALA A 76 -26.84 -21.30 -2.00
CA ALA A 76 -26.95 -20.25 -2.99
C ALA A 76 -27.41 -20.82 -4.34
N ASN A 77 -28.37 -20.14 -4.98
CA ASN A 77 -28.94 -20.57 -6.25
C ASN A 77 -27.86 -20.78 -7.31
N GLY A 78 -27.80 -21.98 -7.89
CA GLY A 78 -26.83 -22.37 -8.92
C GLY A 78 -25.41 -22.67 -8.42
N ASP A 79 -25.09 -22.40 -7.15
CA ASP A 79 -23.75 -22.69 -6.59
C ASP A 79 -23.66 -24.13 -6.04
N CYS A 80 -24.75 -24.71 -5.53
CA CYS A 80 -24.68 -26.04 -4.90
C CYS A 80 -25.31 -27.16 -5.74
N GLU A 81 -25.17 -27.06 -7.07
CA GLU A 81 -25.74 -28.02 -8.04
C GLU A 81 -24.65 -28.89 -8.69
N LEU A 82 -25.07 -29.97 -9.36
CA LEU A 82 -24.14 -30.84 -10.08
C LEU A 82 -23.51 -30.08 -11.25
N GLY A 83 -22.18 -29.90 -11.21
CA GLY A 83 -21.43 -29.16 -12.22
C GLY A 83 -21.12 -27.70 -11.85
N SER A 84 -21.57 -27.22 -10.69
CA SER A 84 -21.19 -25.91 -10.17
C SER A 84 -19.70 -25.86 -9.81
N GLU A 85 -19.05 -24.72 -10.08
CA GLU A 85 -17.63 -24.51 -9.78
C GLU A 85 -17.37 -24.18 -8.29
N ARG A 86 -18.41 -23.75 -7.57
CA ARG A 86 -18.35 -23.38 -6.15
C ARG A 86 -19.70 -23.58 -5.50
N CYS A 87 -19.74 -24.05 -4.26
CA CYS A 87 -20.96 -24.11 -3.45
C CYS A 87 -20.87 -23.15 -2.26
N ARG A 88 -21.80 -22.19 -2.19
CA ARG A 88 -21.89 -21.19 -1.13
C ARG A 88 -23.22 -21.29 -0.39
N VAL A 89 -23.21 -20.94 0.88
CA VAL A 89 -24.44 -20.78 1.67
C VAL A 89 -24.94 -19.34 1.51
N ALA A 90 -26.25 -19.17 1.42
CA ALA A 90 -26.93 -17.88 1.40
C ALA A 90 -27.80 -17.75 2.66
N ILE A 91 -27.68 -16.61 3.33
CA ILE A 91 -28.57 -16.12 4.37
C ILE A 91 -29.53 -15.15 3.67
N VAL A 92 -30.82 -15.48 3.68
CA VAL A 92 -31.86 -14.77 2.92
C VAL A 92 -32.88 -14.19 3.89
N ASP A 93 -33.12 -12.89 3.80
CA ASP A 93 -34.29 -12.26 4.42
C ASP A 93 -35.51 -12.51 3.52
N PRO A 94 -36.56 -13.22 3.98
CA PRO A 94 -37.77 -13.43 3.18
C PRO A 94 -38.48 -12.14 2.77
N ALA A 95 -38.26 -11.02 3.48
CA ALA A 95 -38.77 -9.72 3.07
C ALA A 95 -38.00 -9.11 1.88
N HIS A 96 -36.75 -9.53 1.65
CA HIS A 96 -35.85 -9.06 0.59
C HIS A 96 -35.08 -10.23 -0.07
N PRO A 97 -35.79 -11.18 -0.71
CA PRO A 97 -35.18 -12.43 -1.19
C PRO A 97 -34.18 -12.22 -2.33
N ASP A 98 -34.18 -11.05 -2.96
CA ASP A 98 -33.27 -10.62 -4.03
C ASP A 98 -31.90 -10.16 -3.51
N GLN A 99 -31.70 -10.07 -2.18
CA GLN A 99 -30.47 -9.60 -1.56
C GLN A 99 -29.86 -10.65 -0.62
N PRO A 100 -29.47 -11.84 -1.14
CA PRO A 100 -28.85 -12.86 -0.31
C PRO A 100 -27.49 -12.39 0.21
N GLN A 101 -27.21 -12.68 1.48
CA GLN A 101 -25.88 -12.53 2.06
C GLN A 101 -25.15 -13.88 2.00
N TYR A 102 -23.96 -13.91 1.41
CA TYR A 102 -23.21 -15.17 1.27
C TYR A 102 -22.40 -15.50 2.52
N PHE A 103 -22.32 -16.80 2.82
CA PHE A 103 -21.58 -17.35 3.94
C PHE A 103 -20.64 -18.50 3.47
N PRO A 104 -19.32 -18.41 3.75
CA PRO A 104 -18.64 -17.21 4.23
C PRO A 104 -18.74 -16.05 3.21
N PRO A 105 -18.64 -14.79 3.66
CA PRO A 105 -18.63 -13.64 2.78
C PRO A 105 -17.38 -13.63 1.90
N ASP A 106 -17.46 -12.95 0.75
CA ASP A 106 -16.28 -12.64 -0.04
C ASP A 106 -15.34 -11.70 0.77
N PRO A 107 -14.02 -11.70 0.49
CA PRO A 107 -13.08 -10.88 1.26
C PRO A 107 -13.42 -9.39 1.19
N LEU A 108 -13.65 -8.78 2.36
CA LEU A 108 -14.19 -7.41 2.45
C LEU A 108 -13.26 -6.35 1.84
N LEU A 109 -11.95 -6.55 1.94
CA LEU A 109 -10.92 -5.65 1.44
C LEU A 109 -10.20 -6.24 0.23
N GLY A 110 -10.80 -7.23 -0.47
CA GLY A 110 -10.14 -7.96 -1.56
C GLY A 110 -9.58 -7.04 -2.65
N ASN A 111 -10.35 -6.03 -3.08
CA ASN A 111 -9.89 -5.05 -4.07
C ASN A 111 -8.71 -4.21 -3.55
N MET A 112 -8.76 -3.78 -2.29
CA MET A 112 -7.68 -3.01 -1.66
C MET A 112 -6.39 -3.82 -1.55
N VAL A 113 -6.49 -5.10 -1.16
CA VAL A 113 -5.35 -6.02 -1.11
C VAL A 113 -4.77 -6.23 -2.52
N GLY A 114 -5.62 -6.43 -3.53
CA GLY A 114 -5.18 -6.56 -4.92
C GLY A 114 -4.42 -5.32 -5.43
N VAL A 115 -4.95 -4.12 -5.19
CA VAL A 115 -4.27 -2.87 -5.60
C VAL A 115 -2.96 -2.68 -4.85
N MET A 116 -2.90 -2.98 -3.55
CA MET A 116 -1.64 -2.85 -2.79
C MET A 116 -0.59 -3.89 -3.23
N HIS A 117 -1.01 -5.11 -3.56
CA HIS A 117 -0.15 -6.13 -4.15
C HIS A 117 0.51 -5.63 -5.43
N ASP A 118 -0.26 -5.02 -6.32
CA ASP A 118 0.26 -4.47 -7.58
C ASP A 118 1.21 -3.29 -7.36
N ILE A 119 0.93 -2.42 -6.37
CA ILE A 119 1.87 -1.36 -5.95
C ILE A 119 3.17 -1.96 -5.43
N ASN A 120 3.10 -3.05 -4.66
CA ASN A 120 4.27 -3.75 -4.16
C ASN A 120 5.09 -4.38 -5.29
N VAL A 121 4.45 -5.08 -6.23
CA VAL A 121 5.14 -5.64 -7.41
C VAL A 121 5.84 -4.53 -8.21
N TYR A 122 5.18 -3.39 -8.40
CA TYR A 122 5.79 -2.20 -8.99
C TYR A 122 7.03 -1.74 -8.23
N ALA A 123 6.94 -1.62 -6.91
CA ALA A 123 8.05 -1.19 -6.06
C ALA A 123 9.25 -2.16 -6.12
N GLN A 124 8.98 -3.46 -6.11
CA GLN A 124 9.99 -4.51 -6.25
C GLN A 124 10.70 -4.44 -7.62
N ASN A 125 9.95 -4.20 -8.71
CA ASN A 125 10.54 -4.01 -10.03
C ASN A 125 11.42 -2.75 -10.10
N LEU A 126 11.06 -1.67 -9.41
CA LEU A 126 11.93 -0.49 -9.31
C LEU A 126 13.22 -0.77 -8.50
N ALA A 127 13.12 -1.60 -7.45
CA ALA A 127 14.28 -2.01 -6.67
C ALA A 127 15.24 -2.91 -7.48
N ALA A 128 14.69 -3.85 -8.25
CA ALA A 128 15.46 -4.69 -9.17
C ALA A 128 16.21 -3.84 -10.21
N LEU A 129 15.49 -2.90 -10.85
CA LEU A 129 16.06 -1.97 -11.83
C LEU A 129 17.33 -1.26 -11.33
N VAL A 130 17.34 -0.81 -10.07
CA VAL A 130 18.49 -0.11 -9.52
C VAL A 130 19.59 -1.04 -9.02
N ALA A 131 19.25 -2.27 -8.63
CA ALA A 131 20.21 -3.29 -8.22
C ALA A 131 21.02 -3.89 -9.39
N ASP A 132 20.49 -3.81 -10.61
CA ASP A 132 21.09 -4.45 -11.77
C ASP A 132 22.49 -3.96 -12.14
N ASP A 133 23.34 -4.87 -12.59
CA ASP A 133 24.73 -4.59 -12.96
C ASP A 133 24.91 -4.28 -14.46
N SER A 134 23.86 -4.38 -15.27
CA SER A 134 23.93 -4.21 -16.73
C SER A 134 22.73 -3.46 -17.29
N ALA A 135 22.94 -2.76 -18.40
CA ALA A 135 21.88 -2.04 -19.10
C ALA A 135 20.78 -2.96 -19.67
N ALA A 136 21.14 -4.18 -20.09
CA ALA A 136 20.19 -5.13 -20.65
C ALA A 136 19.20 -5.66 -19.60
N LYS A 137 19.68 -5.94 -18.38
CA LYS A 137 18.80 -6.31 -17.27
C LYS A 137 17.96 -5.11 -16.83
N ALA A 138 18.57 -3.92 -16.72
CA ALA A 138 17.83 -2.69 -16.40
C ALA A 138 16.69 -2.42 -17.38
N GLU A 139 16.88 -2.66 -18.68
CA GLU A 139 15.81 -2.56 -19.68
C GLU A 139 14.69 -3.60 -19.46
N ALA A 140 15.04 -4.83 -19.11
CA ALA A 140 14.05 -5.86 -18.77
C ALA A 140 13.23 -5.46 -17.53
N ASP A 141 13.89 -4.94 -16.50
CA ASP A 141 13.24 -4.50 -15.26
C ASP A 141 12.34 -3.28 -15.44
N VAL A 142 12.70 -2.34 -16.33
CA VAL A 142 11.79 -1.25 -16.72
C VAL A 142 10.53 -1.80 -17.38
N ASN A 143 10.67 -2.77 -18.28
CA ASN A 143 9.50 -3.38 -18.93
C ASN A 143 8.65 -4.17 -17.93
N ALA A 144 9.26 -4.87 -16.97
CA ALA A 144 8.54 -5.51 -15.88
C ALA A 144 7.78 -4.48 -15.02
N ALA A 145 8.43 -3.35 -14.67
CA ALA A 145 7.78 -2.26 -13.96
C ALA A 145 6.58 -1.69 -14.75
N LEU A 146 6.71 -1.47 -16.05
CA LEU A 146 5.58 -1.03 -16.89
C LEU A 146 4.45 -2.06 -16.97
N GLY A 147 4.78 -3.35 -17.09
CA GLY A 147 3.79 -4.42 -17.05
C GLY A 147 3.05 -4.47 -15.72
N SER A 148 3.73 -4.23 -14.60
CA SER A 148 3.07 -4.12 -13.29
C SER A 148 2.17 -2.89 -13.16
N ILE A 149 2.51 -1.77 -13.82
CA ILE A 149 1.65 -0.58 -13.87
C ILE A 149 0.40 -0.84 -14.71
N GLU A 150 0.51 -1.59 -15.80
CA GLU A 150 -0.64 -2.02 -16.60
C GLU A 150 -1.56 -2.94 -15.79
N HIS A 151 -0.99 -3.92 -15.08
CA HIS A 151 -1.75 -4.79 -14.19
C HIS A 151 -2.46 -3.98 -13.09
N LEU A 152 -1.74 -3.05 -12.43
CA LEU A 152 -2.30 -2.13 -11.44
C LEU A 152 -3.46 -1.31 -12.02
N ALA A 153 -3.33 -0.79 -13.24
CA ALA A 153 -4.38 -0.03 -13.89
C ALA A 153 -5.65 -0.88 -14.13
N ASN A 154 -5.48 -2.15 -14.46
CA ASN A 154 -6.58 -3.10 -14.64
C ASN A 154 -7.26 -3.44 -13.31
N THR A 155 -6.50 -3.64 -12.25
CA THR A 155 -7.02 -3.89 -10.90
C THR A 155 -7.81 -2.69 -10.38
N VAL A 156 -7.26 -1.47 -10.53
CA VAL A 156 -7.97 -0.23 -10.18
C VAL A 156 -9.25 -0.06 -11.00
N ALA A 157 -9.18 -0.28 -12.32
CA ALA A 157 -10.36 -0.17 -13.18
C ALA A 157 -11.46 -1.18 -12.78
N THR A 158 -11.08 -2.44 -12.49
CA THR A 158 -12.00 -3.48 -12.01
C THR A 158 -12.65 -3.06 -10.69
N ALA A 159 -11.88 -2.54 -9.75
CA ALA A 159 -12.39 -2.08 -8.46
C ALA A 159 -13.32 -0.85 -8.59
N GLU A 160 -13.12 -0.02 -9.61
CA GLU A 160 -14.00 1.13 -9.94
C GLU A 160 -15.20 0.73 -10.82
N GLY A 161 -15.31 -0.52 -11.27
CA GLY A 161 -16.33 -0.95 -12.24
C GLY A 161 -16.18 -0.30 -13.62
N SER A 162 -14.96 0.10 -13.98
CA SER A 162 -14.60 0.79 -15.22
C SER A 162 -13.78 -0.10 -16.16
N PRO A 163 -13.76 0.16 -17.47
CA PRO A 163 -12.93 -0.61 -18.40
C PRO A 163 -11.43 -0.38 -18.14
N ALA A 164 -10.65 -1.44 -18.37
CA ALA A 164 -9.19 -1.43 -18.33
C ALA A 164 -8.58 -0.35 -19.25
N GLY A 165 -7.51 0.28 -18.79
CA GLY A 165 -6.68 1.19 -19.59
C GLY A 165 -5.42 0.49 -20.11
N THR A 166 -4.84 0.99 -21.20
CA THR A 166 -3.55 0.48 -21.71
C THR A 166 -2.41 1.41 -21.34
N VAL A 167 -1.26 0.83 -20.97
CA VAL A 167 -0.03 1.57 -20.68
C VAL A 167 0.91 1.45 -21.89
N PRO A 168 1.43 2.55 -22.46
CA PRO A 168 2.40 2.48 -23.54
C PRO A 168 3.68 1.76 -23.09
N GLY A 169 4.19 0.83 -23.90
CA GLY A 169 5.46 0.13 -23.61
C GLY A 169 6.68 1.06 -23.59
N PHE A 170 7.76 0.60 -22.96
CA PHE A 170 9.02 1.35 -22.92
C PHE A 170 9.69 1.30 -24.30
N ALA A 171 10.00 2.47 -24.86
CA ALA A 171 10.94 2.56 -25.96
C ALA A 171 12.29 3.02 -25.40
N THR A 172 13.28 2.15 -25.43
CA THR A 172 14.66 2.46 -25.05
C THR A 172 15.13 3.68 -25.85
N PRO A 173 15.78 4.69 -25.23
CA PRO A 173 16.33 5.82 -25.96
C PRO A 173 17.40 5.35 -26.95
N VAL A 174 17.02 5.16 -28.21
CA VAL A 174 17.91 4.70 -29.28
C VAL A 174 18.74 5.90 -29.77
N GLY A 175 19.78 6.27 -29.01
CA GLY A 175 20.57 7.45 -29.36
C GLY A 175 21.93 7.54 -28.66
N SER A 176 22.99 7.27 -29.44
CA SER A 176 24.38 7.75 -29.25
C SER A 176 25.28 7.02 -28.24
N GLY A 177 25.48 5.71 -28.39
CA GLY A 177 26.37 4.94 -27.50
C GLY A 177 27.44 4.12 -28.23
N VAL A 178 28.36 4.74 -28.98
CA VAL A 178 29.51 4.01 -29.59
C VAL A 178 30.80 4.14 -28.78
N ASN A 179 30.84 4.89 -27.66
CA ASN A 179 32.11 5.05 -26.92
C ASN A 179 32.01 5.45 -25.43
N TRP A 180 30.85 5.27 -24.79
CA TRP A 180 30.68 5.71 -23.40
C TRP A 180 30.92 4.55 -22.43
N LEU A 181 31.70 4.80 -21.36
CA LEU A 181 32.09 3.80 -20.35
C LEU A 181 30.87 2.97 -19.91
N LEU A 182 30.96 1.64 -20.00
CA LEU A 182 29.86 0.68 -19.74
C LEU A 182 29.07 0.96 -18.45
N GLY A 183 29.73 1.42 -17.38
CA GLY A 183 29.07 1.75 -16.12
C GLY A 183 28.19 3.00 -16.18
N GLU A 184 28.62 4.02 -16.91
CA GLU A 184 27.88 5.27 -17.04
C GLU A 184 26.60 5.02 -17.90
N TYR A 185 26.71 4.22 -18.97
CA TYR A 185 25.56 3.86 -19.83
C TYR A 185 24.45 3.15 -19.05
N SER A 186 24.81 2.20 -18.19
CA SER A 186 23.85 1.52 -17.31
C SER A 186 23.11 2.51 -16.40
N ASN A 187 23.82 3.49 -15.83
CA ASN A 187 23.21 4.52 -14.98
C ASN A 187 22.19 5.40 -15.74
N GLN A 188 22.50 5.76 -16.99
CA GLN A 188 21.56 6.52 -17.82
C GLN A 188 20.30 5.72 -18.16
N VAL A 189 20.45 4.43 -18.50
CA VAL A 189 19.31 3.54 -18.76
C VAL A 189 18.43 3.40 -17.51
N LYS A 190 19.02 3.18 -16.33
CA LYS A 190 18.29 3.12 -15.06
C LYS A 190 17.54 4.41 -14.76
N LEU A 191 18.19 5.57 -14.90
CA LEU A 191 17.54 6.86 -14.65
C LEU A 191 16.39 7.13 -15.63
N ALA A 192 16.60 6.86 -16.92
CA ALA A 192 15.54 6.99 -17.94
C ALA A 192 14.38 6.02 -17.67
N GLY A 193 14.70 4.81 -17.24
CA GLY A 193 13.77 3.80 -16.78
C GLY A 193 12.91 4.26 -15.61
N LEU A 194 13.55 4.71 -14.52
CA LEU A 194 12.88 5.26 -13.33
C LEU A 194 11.96 6.43 -13.69
N ARG A 195 12.44 7.39 -14.50
CA ARG A 195 11.64 8.52 -14.98
C ARG A 195 10.40 8.07 -15.73
N THR A 196 10.55 7.07 -16.60
CA THR A 196 9.45 6.59 -17.42
C THR A 196 8.45 5.80 -16.58
N ALA A 197 8.93 4.85 -15.78
CA ALA A 197 8.08 4.05 -14.91
C ALA A 197 7.29 4.91 -13.91
N THR A 198 7.93 5.84 -13.20
CA THR A 198 7.24 6.76 -12.28
C THR A 198 6.24 7.67 -13.00
N LYS A 199 6.59 8.20 -14.18
CA LYS A 199 5.65 9.02 -14.98
C LYS A 199 4.40 8.25 -15.41
N GLN A 200 4.54 6.98 -15.81
CA GLN A 200 3.40 6.15 -16.21
C GLN A 200 2.59 5.66 -15.00
N ALA A 201 3.26 5.36 -13.89
CA ALA A 201 2.61 4.91 -12.66
C ALA A 201 1.77 6.01 -12.00
N ASP A 202 2.19 7.27 -12.11
CA ASP A 202 1.59 8.39 -11.35
C ASP A 202 0.06 8.50 -11.48
N PRO A 203 -0.53 8.59 -12.69
CA PRO A 203 -1.99 8.67 -12.81
C PRO A 203 -2.71 7.45 -12.24
N VAL A 204 -2.11 6.27 -12.33
CA VAL A 204 -2.68 5.02 -11.80
C VAL A 204 -2.63 5.01 -10.27
N ILE A 205 -1.50 5.42 -9.68
CA ILE A 205 -1.33 5.54 -8.23
C ILE A 205 -2.24 6.61 -7.64
N GLN A 206 -2.45 7.74 -8.34
CA GLN A 206 -3.44 8.74 -7.89
C GLN A 206 -4.86 8.18 -7.86
N ARG A 207 -5.26 7.40 -8.87
CA ARG A 207 -6.56 6.73 -8.88
C ARG A 207 -6.68 5.69 -7.78
N ALA A 208 -5.65 4.86 -7.60
CA ALA A 208 -5.57 3.93 -6.48
C ALA A 208 -5.76 4.65 -5.14
N ALA A 209 -5.01 5.73 -4.88
CA ALA A 209 -5.13 6.52 -3.65
C ALA A 209 -6.56 7.05 -3.42
N ALA A 210 -7.23 7.53 -4.48
CA ALA A 210 -8.62 7.97 -4.40
C ALA A 210 -9.60 6.81 -4.11
N LEU A 211 -9.40 5.66 -4.74
CA LEU A 211 -10.18 4.44 -4.48
C LEU A 211 -10.04 4.01 -3.01
N PHE A 212 -8.81 3.94 -2.51
CA PHE A 212 -8.52 3.59 -1.12
C PHE A 212 -9.16 4.56 -0.12
N LYS A 213 -9.13 5.87 -0.41
CA LYS A 213 -9.82 6.86 0.43
C LYS A 213 -11.30 6.57 0.60
N ASN A 214 -11.97 6.18 -0.48
CA ASN A 214 -13.39 5.86 -0.45
C ASN A 214 -13.66 4.50 0.22
N ALA A 215 -12.84 3.49 -0.09
CA ALA A 215 -12.98 2.13 0.46
C ALA A 215 -12.71 2.07 1.97
N ALA A 216 -11.80 2.92 2.47
CA ALA A 216 -11.50 3.07 3.90
C ALA A 216 -12.73 3.42 4.76
N ILE A 217 -13.76 4.06 4.18
CA ILE A 217 -15.00 4.37 4.88
C ILE A 217 -15.81 3.07 5.11
N PHE A 218 -15.98 2.27 4.07
CA PHE A 218 -16.82 1.06 4.08
C PHE A 218 -16.22 -0.10 4.86
N GLY A 219 -14.89 -0.28 4.81
CA GLY A 219 -14.21 -1.33 5.58
C GLY A 219 -14.32 -1.15 7.10
N SER A 220 -14.64 0.07 7.56
CA SER A 220 -14.59 0.44 8.96
C SER A 220 -15.86 0.09 9.76
N ASP A 221 -17.00 -0.16 9.12
CA ASP A 221 -18.28 -0.30 9.83
C ASP A 221 -18.37 -1.60 10.68
N PRO A 222 -18.07 -2.80 10.15
CA PRO A 222 -18.06 -4.03 10.96
C PRO A 222 -17.05 -3.97 12.11
N GLN A 223 -15.89 -3.35 11.85
CA GLN A 223 -14.83 -3.15 12.84
C GLN A 223 -15.27 -2.17 13.93
N ARG A 224 -15.95 -1.08 13.55
CA ARG A 224 -16.53 -0.10 14.47
C ARG A 224 -17.57 -0.73 15.37
N GLU A 225 -18.43 -1.59 14.82
CA GLU A 225 -19.42 -2.32 15.60
C GLU A 225 -18.76 -3.30 16.57
N ALA A 226 -17.77 -4.08 16.13
CA ALA A 226 -17.01 -4.99 16.99
C ALA A 226 -16.31 -4.24 18.14
N LEU A 227 -15.62 -3.13 17.84
CA LEU A 227 -14.95 -2.29 18.84
C LEU A 227 -15.93 -1.62 19.80
N THR A 228 -17.09 -1.17 19.29
CA THR A 228 -18.15 -0.61 20.13
C THR A 228 -18.70 -1.67 21.09
N ARG A 229 -18.89 -2.91 20.63
CA ARG A 229 -19.30 -4.03 21.47
C ARG A 229 -18.25 -4.35 22.53
N ALA A 230 -16.99 -4.53 22.12
CA ALA A 230 -15.89 -4.79 23.05
C ALA A 230 -15.78 -3.71 24.14
N PHE A 231 -15.86 -2.43 23.78
CA PHE A 231 -15.88 -1.33 24.75
C PHE A 231 -17.08 -1.41 25.70
N ARG A 232 -18.29 -1.67 25.18
CA ARG A 232 -19.50 -1.83 26.02
C ARG A 232 -19.37 -2.99 26.99
N ASP A 233 -18.89 -4.14 26.54
CA ASP A 233 -18.71 -5.32 27.38
C ASP A 233 -17.73 -5.05 28.53
N LYS A 234 -16.64 -4.33 28.29
CA LYS A 234 -15.69 -3.93 29.35
C LYS A 234 -16.28 -2.91 30.33
N ILE A 235 -17.05 -1.95 29.82
CA ILE A 235 -17.76 -0.99 30.67
C ILE A 235 -18.82 -1.69 31.53
N ASP A 236 -19.56 -2.65 30.97
CA ASP A 236 -20.58 -3.40 31.68
C ASP A 236 -19.93 -4.28 32.78
N ALA A 237 -18.80 -4.94 32.48
CA ALA A 237 -18.01 -5.68 33.47
C ALA A 237 -17.55 -4.79 34.63
N TYR A 238 -17.05 -3.58 34.35
CA TYR A 238 -16.70 -2.61 35.40
C TYR A 238 -17.93 -2.11 36.18
N GLN A 239 -19.08 -1.97 35.53
CA GLN A 239 -20.31 -1.57 36.22
C GLN A 239 -20.81 -2.65 37.18
N ASP A 240 -20.63 -3.92 36.80
CA ASP A 240 -20.96 -5.09 37.61
C ASP A 240 -20.01 -5.23 38.82
N ASP A 241 -18.72 -4.89 38.66
CA ASP A 241 -17.74 -4.82 39.76
C ASP A 241 -16.96 -3.48 39.78
N ARG A 242 -17.59 -2.45 40.34
CA ARG A 242 -16.99 -1.10 40.42
C ARG A 242 -15.73 -1.02 41.30
N GLY A 243 -15.42 -2.05 42.07
CA GLY A 243 -14.21 -2.13 42.88
C GLY A 243 -13.00 -2.68 42.12
N SER A 244 -13.21 -3.24 40.94
CA SER A 244 -12.18 -3.87 40.13
C SER A 244 -11.36 -2.84 39.35
N GLU A 245 -10.11 -2.63 39.78
CA GLU A 245 -9.13 -1.82 39.04
C GLU A 245 -8.78 -2.46 37.69
N ALA A 246 -8.81 -3.80 37.61
CA ALA A 246 -8.56 -4.53 36.38
C ALA A 246 -9.64 -4.26 35.31
N ASP A 247 -10.92 -4.27 35.70
CA ASP A 247 -12.02 -4.01 34.77
C ASP A 247 -12.08 -2.53 34.37
N LEU A 248 -11.75 -1.62 35.29
CA LEU A 248 -11.59 -0.20 34.95
C LEU A 248 -10.50 0.01 33.90
N ASN A 249 -9.32 -0.57 34.10
CA ASN A 249 -8.21 -0.46 33.15
C ASN A 249 -8.57 -1.09 31.80
N ALA A 250 -9.21 -2.25 31.79
CA ALA A 250 -9.67 -2.89 30.55
C ALA A 250 -10.69 -2.02 29.78
N ALA A 251 -11.59 -1.32 30.48
CA ALA A 251 -12.52 -0.39 29.87
C ALA A 251 -11.82 0.86 29.31
N VAL A 252 -10.80 1.39 30.01
CA VAL A 252 -9.97 2.49 29.52
C VAL A 252 -9.19 2.08 28.27
N ASP A 253 -8.55 0.91 28.29
CA ASP A 253 -7.78 0.38 27.14
C ASP A 253 -8.69 0.17 25.92
N ALA A 254 -9.90 -0.37 26.13
CA ALA A 254 -10.89 -0.54 25.07
C ALA A 254 -11.40 0.81 24.52
N ALA A 255 -11.57 1.82 25.39
CA ALA A 255 -11.95 3.17 24.98
C ALA A 255 -10.85 3.85 24.15
N GLU A 256 -9.59 3.79 24.61
CA GLU A 256 -8.43 4.33 23.88
C GLU A 256 -8.28 3.65 22.53
N THR A 257 -8.42 2.32 22.50
CA THR A 257 -8.43 1.53 21.28
C THR A 257 -9.50 2.00 20.28
N TYR A 258 -10.74 2.19 20.77
CA TYR A 258 -11.83 2.65 19.93
C TYR A 258 -11.62 4.09 19.44
N ASP A 259 -11.12 4.98 20.29
CA ASP A 259 -10.80 6.37 19.91
C ASP A 259 -9.67 6.40 18.86
N ASN A 260 -8.61 5.62 19.04
CA ASN A 260 -7.54 5.47 18.06
C ASN A 260 -8.06 4.97 16.71
N PHE A 261 -9.01 4.02 16.71
CA PHE A 261 -9.68 3.56 15.48
C PHE A 261 -10.47 4.69 14.81
N LEU A 262 -11.25 5.45 15.57
CA LEU A 262 -12.04 6.57 15.05
C LEU A 262 -11.17 7.71 14.50
N GLN A 263 -9.98 7.87 15.06
CA GLN A 263 -9.00 8.87 14.62
C GLN A 263 -8.09 8.34 13.51
N ALA A 264 -7.99 7.02 13.31
CA ALA A 264 -7.23 6.44 12.22
C ALA A 264 -7.84 6.92 10.90
N ARG A 265 -7.03 7.59 10.09
CA ARG A 265 -7.41 8.09 8.76
C ARG A 265 -6.67 7.32 7.67
N PRO A 266 -6.91 6.00 7.50
CA PRO A 266 -6.18 5.20 6.51
C PRO A 266 -6.32 5.80 5.10
N GLY A 267 -7.50 6.34 4.77
CA GLY A 267 -7.70 7.07 3.51
C GLY A 267 -6.77 8.27 3.31
N ASP A 268 -6.47 9.03 4.36
CA ASP A 268 -5.52 10.16 4.29
C ASP A 268 -4.07 9.68 4.09
N VAL A 269 -3.72 8.51 4.65
CA VAL A 269 -2.40 7.90 4.45
C VAL A 269 -2.22 7.45 2.99
N PHE A 270 -3.23 6.86 2.37
CA PHE A 270 -3.18 6.50 0.95
C PHE A 270 -3.07 7.74 0.05
N LEU A 271 -3.79 8.81 0.35
CA LEU A 271 -3.61 10.09 -0.35
C LEU A 271 -2.18 10.61 -0.21
N ALA A 272 -1.62 10.57 1.01
CA ALA A 272 -0.25 10.99 1.26
C ALA A 272 0.78 10.12 0.51
N MET A 273 0.52 8.82 0.35
CA MET A 273 1.33 7.94 -0.53
C MET A 273 1.23 8.41 -1.99
N GLY A 274 0.02 8.67 -2.49
CA GLY A 274 -0.18 9.24 -3.83
C GLY A 274 0.58 10.55 -4.03
N GLU A 275 0.46 11.50 -3.11
CA GLU A 275 1.19 12.78 -3.15
C GLU A 275 2.72 12.60 -3.11
N ALA A 276 3.20 11.66 -2.29
CA ALA A 276 4.62 11.33 -2.24
C ALA A 276 5.12 10.75 -3.57
N HIS A 277 4.32 9.93 -4.25
CA HIS A 277 4.65 9.40 -5.56
C HIS A 277 4.68 10.50 -6.62
N ALA A 278 3.68 11.38 -6.65
CA ALA A 278 3.68 12.54 -7.55
C ALA A 278 4.90 13.44 -7.32
N ALA A 279 5.29 13.65 -6.07
CA ALA A 279 6.49 14.39 -5.71
C ALA A 279 7.77 13.70 -6.19
N LEU A 280 7.85 12.37 -6.11
CA LEU A 280 8.95 11.58 -6.67
C LEU A 280 9.00 11.68 -8.20
N THR A 281 7.88 11.50 -8.88
CA THR A 281 7.74 11.64 -10.33
C THR A 281 8.20 13.02 -10.79
N LYS A 282 7.71 14.08 -10.13
CA LYS A 282 8.16 15.45 -10.39
C LYS A 282 9.65 15.61 -10.12
N ALA A 283 10.17 14.96 -9.08
CA ALA A 283 11.58 15.06 -8.73
C ALA A 283 12.50 14.44 -9.78
N LEU A 284 12.17 13.23 -10.23
CA LEU A 284 12.92 12.50 -11.26
C LEU A 284 12.90 13.22 -12.61
N ASN A 285 11.81 13.92 -12.94
CA ASN A 285 11.65 14.63 -14.20
C ASN A 285 12.16 16.08 -14.18
N ASN A 286 12.62 16.60 -13.04
CA ASN A 286 13.19 17.95 -12.96
C ASN A 286 14.71 17.90 -13.27
N PRO A 287 15.19 18.58 -14.32
CA PRO A 287 16.62 18.64 -14.62
C PRO A 287 17.44 19.40 -13.55
N GLU A 288 16.79 20.18 -12.69
CA GLU A 288 17.45 21.00 -11.66
C GLU A 288 17.58 20.29 -10.31
N LEU A 289 16.92 19.15 -10.10
CA LEU A 289 16.99 18.43 -8.82
C LEU A 289 18.20 17.52 -8.75
N THR A 290 18.84 17.55 -7.58
CA THR A 290 19.94 16.67 -7.24
C THR A 290 19.42 15.32 -6.74
N TRP A 291 20.23 14.27 -6.90
CA TRP A 291 19.90 12.95 -6.39
C TRP A 291 19.57 12.87 -4.90
N PRO A 292 20.28 13.58 -4.00
CA PRO A 292 19.86 13.70 -2.60
C PRO A 292 18.42 14.17 -2.41
N GLN A 293 17.93 15.08 -3.27
CA GLN A 293 16.55 15.55 -3.21
C GLN A 293 15.54 14.50 -3.70
N VAL A 294 15.90 13.72 -4.73
CA VAL A 294 15.11 12.56 -5.18
C VAL A 294 15.00 11.52 -4.05
N PHE A 295 16.11 11.22 -3.36
CA PHE A 295 16.11 10.28 -2.24
C PHE A 295 15.26 10.74 -1.06
N ALA A 296 15.26 12.03 -0.76
CA ALA A 296 14.37 12.57 0.26
C ALA A 296 12.90 12.30 -0.09
N LYS A 297 12.52 12.33 -1.37
CA LYS A 297 11.14 11.99 -1.79
C LYS A 297 10.82 10.51 -1.67
N ILE A 298 11.75 9.62 -2.05
CA ILE A 298 11.57 8.18 -1.89
C ILE A 298 11.36 7.82 -0.42
N LYS A 299 12.18 8.40 0.48
CA LYS A 299 12.04 8.19 1.94
C LYS A 299 10.70 8.64 2.49
N VAL A 300 10.16 9.75 1.98
CA VAL A 300 8.81 10.22 2.37
C VAL A 300 7.74 9.22 1.96
N PHE A 301 7.82 8.67 0.74
CA PHE A 301 6.88 7.62 0.31
C PHE A 301 7.01 6.38 1.22
N ALA A 302 8.23 5.88 1.43
CA ALA A 302 8.48 4.70 2.26
C ALA A 302 7.91 4.87 3.68
N ALA A 303 8.11 6.05 4.29
CA ALA A 303 7.55 6.35 5.60
C ALA A 303 6.00 6.30 5.62
N LYS A 304 5.33 6.73 4.53
CA LYS A 304 3.87 6.65 4.43
C LYS A 304 3.36 5.23 4.22
N ALA A 305 4.08 4.40 3.46
CA ALA A 305 3.77 2.97 3.37
C ALA A 305 3.95 2.27 4.73
N GLN A 306 4.99 2.61 5.50
CA GLN A 306 5.18 2.09 6.86
C GLN A 306 4.07 2.54 7.82
N GLU A 307 3.64 3.80 7.73
CA GLU A 307 2.51 4.32 8.51
C GLU A 307 1.22 3.55 8.20
N LEU A 308 0.97 3.25 6.92
CA LEU A 308 -0.16 2.41 6.50
C LEU A 308 -0.04 0.99 7.06
N ALA A 309 1.12 0.36 6.95
CA ALA A 309 1.38 -0.97 7.47
C ALA A 309 1.11 -1.03 8.99
N LYS A 310 1.53 0.00 9.72
CA LYS A 310 1.26 0.13 11.14
C LYS A 310 -0.25 0.22 11.41
N ILE A 311 -0.96 1.13 10.75
CA ILE A 311 -2.42 1.27 10.93
C ILE A 311 -3.12 -0.07 10.65
N ALA A 312 -2.79 -0.75 9.54
CA ALA A 312 -3.42 -2.02 9.19
C ALA A 312 -3.12 -3.13 10.21
N LYS A 313 -1.90 -3.20 10.76
CA LYS A 313 -1.55 -4.13 11.86
C LYS A 313 -2.31 -3.81 13.14
N ASP A 314 -2.32 -2.53 13.53
CA ASP A 314 -3.02 -2.07 14.72
C ASP A 314 -4.50 -2.45 14.62
N LEU A 315 -5.15 -2.15 13.48
CA LEU A 315 -6.55 -2.53 13.20
C LEU A 315 -6.80 -4.04 13.24
N ALA A 316 -5.90 -4.85 12.68
CA ALA A 316 -6.04 -6.30 12.66
C ALA A 316 -5.96 -6.91 14.07
N ALA A 317 -5.09 -6.36 14.92
CA ALA A 317 -4.94 -6.79 16.32
C ALA A 317 -6.23 -6.56 17.12
N LEU A 318 -6.96 -5.47 16.86
CA LEU A 318 -8.21 -5.14 17.57
C LEU A 318 -9.31 -6.19 17.37
N THR A 319 -9.28 -6.87 16.22
CA THR A 319 -10.27 -7.88 15.84
C THR A 319 -9.88 -9.31 16.23
N GLY A 320 -8.67 -9.52 16.77
CA GLY A 320 -8.14 -10.86 17.08
C GLY A 320 -8.24 -11.27 18.56
N GLU A 321 -8.69 -10.40 19.46
CA GLU A 321 -8.71 -10.64 20.91
C GLU A 321 -10.08 -11.09 21.47
N THR A 322 -11.02 -11.55 20.66
CA THR A 322 -12.27 -12.16 21.15
C THR A 322 -12.06 -13.66 21.46
N PRO A 323 -12.07 -14.09 22.74
CA PRO A 323 -12.02 -15.50 23.12
C PRO A 323 -13.33 -16.26 22.83
#